data_AF-A0A9P1DQ71-F1
#
_entry.id   AF-A0A9P1DQ71-F1
#
_cell.length_a   1.000
_cell.length_b   1.000
_cell.length_c   1.000
_cell.angle_alpha   90.00
_cell.angle_beta   90.00
_cell.angle_gamma   90.00
#
_symmetry.space_group_name_H-M   'P 1'
#
loop_
_entity.id
_entity.type
_entity.pdbx_description
1 polymer ?
#
loop_
_entity_poly.entity_id
_entity_poly.type
_entity_poly.pdbx_seq_one_letter_code
_entity_poly.pdbx_strand_id
1 'polypeptide(L)'
;MVISFGSTFVYFFYTYGEETRVAFIPIPEVTGTMWEVLDLITSVIFLSEFAARLVFTGKSYLPIYMVIDFLSWLPGLCSSALWFSKGSAPAWLQGLCVLRVLKPERYLGAFASMISILAEHGAILKATALVSFLLWLLVSSMLYFTERNNPDEELQDWLRDLSDEEWPWCDYTWQGKAIGTFLNFMSIGPLGNLHEKKS
;
A
#
# COMPACT_ATOMS: atom_id res chain seq x y z
N MET A 1 7.81 20.28 3.89
CA MET A 1 7.75 18.80 3.77
C MET A 1 7.12 18.15 5.00
N VAL A 2 7.55 18.49 6.22
CA VAL A 2 7.00 17.97 7.49
C VAL A 2 5.48 18.13 7.63
N ILE A 3 4.93 19.27 7.19
CA ILE A 3 3.47 19.55 7.29
C ILE A 3 2.62 18.64 6.40
N SER A 4 3.14 18.22 5.24
CA SER A 4 2.41 17.30 4.34
C SER A 4 2.39 15.86 4.86
N PHE A 5 3.42 15.46 5.61
CA PHE A 5 3.41 14.18 6.29
C PHE A 5 2.43 14.19 7.46
N GLY A 6 2.26 15.35 8.11
CA GLY A 6 1.30 15.55 9.19
C GLY A 6 -0.13 15.16 8.81
N SER A 7 -0.70 15.67 7.71
CA SER A 7 -2.10 15.37 7.38
C SER A 7 -2.34 13.89 7.04
N THR A 8 -1.39 13.23 6.37
CA THR A 8 -1.47 11.78 6.08
C THR A 8 -1.30 10.94 7.33
N PHE A 9 -0.36 11.29 8.22
CA PHE A 9 -0.17 10.58 9.49
C PHE A 9 -1.39 10.70 10.40
N VAL A 10 -1.96 11.89 10.53
CA VAL A 10 -3.14 12.07 11.37
C VAL A 10 -4.28 11.23 10.76
N TYR A 11 -4.47 11.18 9.43
CA TYR A 11 -5.51 10.35 8.81
C TYR A 11 -5.37 8.87 9.19
N PHE A 12 -4.14 8.33 9.11
CA PHE A 12 -3.84 6.95 9.55
C PHE A 12 -4.14 6.72 11.04
N PHE A 13 -3.80 7.67 11.93
CA PHE A 13 -4.07 7.52 13.37
C PHE A 13 -5.56 7.63 13.71
N TYR A 14 -6.34 8.38 12.95
CA TYR A 14 -7.80 8.49 13.14
C TYR A 14 -8.53 7.22 12.70
N THR A 15 -8.13 6.60 11.59
CA THR A 15 -8.71 5.32 11.14
C THR A 15 -8.40 4.18 12.12
N TYR A 16 -7.34 4.31 12.93
CA TYR A 16 -6.86 3.26 13.83
C TYR A 16 -7.41 3.36 15.28
N GLY A 17 -8.08 4.44 15.70
CA GLY A 17 -8.69 4.47 17.03
C GLY A 17 -9.36 5.77 17.47
N GLU A 18 -10.34 5.65 18.38
CA GLU A 18 -11.15 6.75 18.94
C GLU A 18 -10.35 7.84 19.68
N GLU A 19 -9.09 7.57 20.08
CA GLU A 19 -8.19 8.57 20.67
C GLU A 19 -6.92 8.77 19.81
N THR A 20 -6.90 9.80 18.97
CA THR A 20 -5.68 10.20 18.25
C THR A 20 -4.66 10.80 19.21
N ARG A 21 -3.65 10.02 19.62
CA ARG A 21 -2.49 10.48 20.40
C ARG A 21 -1.29 10.69 19.49
N VAL A 22 -0.83 11.93 19.34
CA VAL A 22 0.45 12.23 18.69
C VAL A 22 1.49 12.46 19.77
N ALA A 23 2.48 11.56 19.87
CA ALA A 23 3.64 11.69 20.74
C ALA A 23 3.32 12.23 22.15
N PHE A 24 2.42 11.55 22.86
CA PHE A 24 2.01 11.80 24.26
C PHE A 24 1.07 13.00 24.51
N ILE A 25 0.66 13.75 23.48
CA ILE A 25 -0.32 14.84 23.63
C ILE A 25 -1.70 14.33 23.19
N PRO A 26 -2.73 14.36 24.05
CA PRO A 26 -4.11 14.12 23.63
C PRO A 26 -4.57 15.31 22.79
N ILE A 27 -4.87 15.06 21.52
CA ILE A 27 -5.48 16.08 20.66
C ILE A 27 -6.99 16.03 20.95
N PRO A 28 -7.61 17.13 21.40
CA PRO A 28 -9.07 17.17 21.59
C PRO A 28 -9.77 16.86 20.27
N GLU A 29 -10.94 16.22 20.35
CA GLU A 29 -11.78 15.74 19.23
C GLU A 29 -11.51 16.47 17.92
N VAL A 30 -10.78 15.79 17.01
CA VAL A 30 -10.49 16.38 15.71
C VAL A 30 -11.79 16.48 14.92
N THR A 31 -12.32 17.70 14.83
CA THR A 31 -13.56 17.98 14.11
C THR A 31 -13.35 17.78 12.60
N GLY A 32 -14.35 17.25 11.89
CA GLY A 32 -14.33 17.08 10.42
C GLY A 32 -13.87 18.32 9.63
N THR A 33 -14.19 19.51 10.14
CA THR A 33 -13.77 20.79 9.56
C THR A 33 -12.26 21.04 9.64
N MET A 34 -11.58 20.56 10.68
CA MET A 34 -10.13 20.73 10.84
C MET A 34 -9.37 19.98 9.75
N TRP A 35 -9.82 18.78 9.39
CA TRP A 35 -9.25 17.97 8.32
C TRP A 35 -9.30 18.66 6.98
N GLU A 36 -10.48 19.13 6.61
CA GLU A 36 -10.69 19.75 5.30
C GLU A 36 -9.97 21.09 5.20
N VAL A 37 -9.81 21.83 6.30
CA VAL A 37 -8.96 23.03 6.32
C VAL A 37 -7.49 22.67 6.15
N LEU A 38 -6.99 21.64 6.83
CA LEU A 38 -5.61 21.17 6.65
C LEU A 38 -5.35 20.65 5.23
N ASP A 39 -6.30 19.91 4.66
CA ASP A 39 -6.22 19.41 3.29
C ASP A 39 -6.31 20.52 2.26
N LEU A 40 -7.11 21.56 2.49
CA LEU A 40 -7.13 22.75 1.67
C LEU A 40 -5.79 23.49 1.72
N ILE A 41 -5.26 23.77 2.93
CA ILE A 41 -3.98 24.49 3.10
C ILE A 41 -2.85 23.73 2.41
N THR A 42 -2.74 22.42 2.65
CA THR A 42 -1.69 21.59 2.02
C THR A 42 -1.83 21.53 0.50
N SER A 43 -3.06 21.42 -0.02
CA SER A 43 -3.32 21.44 -1.47
C SER A 43 -2.97 22.78 -2.11
N VAL A 44 -3.27 23.90 -1.46
CA VAL A 44 -2.90 25.24 -1.95
C VAL A 44 -1.38 25.42 -1.99
N ILE A 45 -0.67 24.97 -0.94
CA ILE A 45 0.80 25.01 -0.92
C ILE A 45 1.36 24.21 -2.11
N PHE A 46 0.84 23.00 -2.34
CA PHE A 46 1.29 22.14 -3.43
C PHE A 46 0.93 22.66 -4.82
N LEU A 47 -0.23 23.28 -4.98
CA LEU A 47 -0.62 23.96 -6.20
C LEU A 47 0.31 25.14 -6.50
N SER A 48 0.65 25.95 -5.48
CA SER A 48 1.55 27.08 -5.63
C SER A 48 2.97 26.64 -6.02
N GLU A 49 3.46 25.56 -5.41
CA GLU A 49 4.75 24.95 -5.77
C GLU A 49 4.74 24.40 -7.21
N PHE A 50 3.67 23.73 -7.61
CA PHE A 50 3.50 23.23 -8.96
C PHE A 50 3.47 24.36 -10.00
N ALA A 51 2.70 25.42 -9.73
CA ALA A 51 2.61 26.59 -10.60
C ALA A 51 3.97 27.30 -10.74
N ALA A 52 4.66 27.53 -9.61
CA ALA A 52 6.01 28.11 -9.62
C ALA A 52 6.97 27.26 -10.48
N ARG A 53 6.95 25.93 -10.31
CA ARG A 53 7.81 25.02 -11.09
C ARG A 53 7.49 25.01 -12.57
N LEU A 54 6.21 25.06 -12.95
CA LEU A 54 5.80 25.13 -14.34
C LEU A 54 6.34 26.40 -15.01
N VAL A 55 6.31 27.53 -14.29
CA VAL A 55 6.84 28.82 -14.78
C VAL A 55 8.37 28.79 -14.90
N PHE A 56 9.09 28.30 -13.88
CA PHE A 56 10.56 28.32 -13.87
C PHE A 56 11.21 27.26 -14.77
N THR A 57 10.62 26.05 -14.86
CA THR A 57 11.23 24.91 -15.57
C THR A 57 10.68 24.76 -16.99
N GLY A 58 9.46 25.26 -17.26
CA GLY A 58 8.83 25.20 -18.57
C GLY A 58 8.74 23.77 -19.13
N LYS A 59 9.09 23.62 -20.42
CA LYS A 59 8.96 22.35 -21.18
C LYS A 59 9.93 21.25 -20.75
N SER A 60 10.94 21.55 -19.94
CA SER A 60 11.90 20.55 -19.44
C SER A 60 11.35 19.75 -18.26
N TYR A 61 10.08 19.94 -17.90
CA TYR A 61 9.46 19.23 -16.79
C TYR A 61 9.20 17.76 -17.17
N LEU A 62 9.83 16.84 -16.45
CA LEU A 62 9.67 15.40 -16.71
C LEU A 62 8.20 14.98 -16.48
N PRO A 63 7.62 14.21 -17.40
CA PRO A 63 6.18 13.90 -17.38
C PRO A 63 5.77 13.13 -16.12
N ILE A 64 6.63 12.27 -15.59
CA ILE A 64 6.32 11.47 -14.39
C ILE A 64 6.18 12.33 -13.12
N TYR A 65 7.05 13.33 -12.94
CA TYR A 65 6.97 14.24 -11.79
C TYR A 65 5.80 15.22 -11.94
N MET A 66 5.39 15.53 -13.17
CA MET A 66 4.16 16.28 -13.44
C MET A 66 2.92 15.54 -12.98
N VAL A 67 2.82 14.25 -13.27
CA VAL A 67 1.69 13.42 -12.82
C VAL A 67 1.67 13.34 -11.30
N ILE A 68 2.82 13.11 -10.65
CA ILE A 68 2.90 13.05 -9.18
C ILE A 68 2.51 14.38 -8.54
N ASP A 69 3.01 15.51 -9.04
CA ASP A 69 2.64 16.82 -8.49
C ASP A 69 1.15 17.09 -8.71
N PHE A 70 0.58 16.74 -9.87
CA PHE A 70 -0.85 16.89 -10.15
C PHE A 70 -1.73 16.07 -9.20
N LEU A 71 -1.38 14.78 -9.00
CA LEU A 71 -2.07 13.90 -8.07
C LEU A 71 -1.90 14.31 -6.60
N SER A 72 -0.89 15.11 -6.26
CA SER A 72 -0.65 15.51 -4.87
C SER A 72 -1.60 16.62 -4.37
N TRP A 73 -2.00 17.57 -5.22
CA TRP A 73 -2.86 18.68 -4.80
C TRP A 73 -4.33 18.51 -5.22
N LEU A 74 -4.59 17.82 -6.33
CA LEU A 74 -5.93 17.73 -6.91
C LEU A 74 -6.94 17.03 -5.96
N PRO A 75 -6.66 15.85 -5.38
CA PRO A 75 -7.65 15.14 -4.57
C PRO A 75 -8.08 15.93 -3.32
N GLY A 76 -7.12 16.57 -2.65
CA GLY A 76 -7.43 17.38 -1.47
C GLY A 76 -8.20 18.66 -1.79
N LEU A 77 -7.87 19.33 -2.89
CA LEU A 77 -8.65 20.49 -3.32
C LEU A 77 -10.08 20.09 -3.68
N CYS A 78 -10.26 18.95 -4.37
CA CYS A 78 -11.58 18.41 -4.70
C CYS A 78 -12.36 17.99 -3.45
N SER A 79 -11.72 17.31 -2.48
CA SER A 79 -12.35 16.90 -1.21
C SER A 79 -12.88 18.13 -0.46
N SER A 80 -12.02 19.13 -0.26
CA SER A 80 -12.38 20.31 0.50
C SER A 80 -13.41 21.18 -0.23
N ALA A 81 -13.31 21.31 -1.55
CA ALA A 81 -14.32 22.02 -2.34
C ALA A 81 -15.71 21.37 -2.25
N LEU A 82 -15.78 20.03 -2.29
CA LEU A 82 -17.03 19.29 -2.12
C LEU A 82 -17.56 19.41 -0.70
N TRP A 83 -16.69 19.37 0.30
CA TRP A 83 -17.07 19.58 1.70
C TRP A 83 -17.71 20.96 1.91
N PHE A 84 -17.09 22.05 1.43
CA PHE A 84 -17.65 23.40 1.56
C PHE A 84 -18.93 23.60 0.75
N SER A 85 -19.12 22.86 -0.36
CA SER A 85 -20.31 22.98 -1.19
C SER A 85 -21.49 22.13 -0.70
N LYS A 86 -21.24 20.89 -0.25
CA LYS A 86 -22.27 19.88 0.04
C LYS A 86 -22.28 19.38 1.49
N GLY A 87 -21.30 19.77 2.30
CA GLY A 87 -21.15 19.34 3.69
C GLY A 87 -20.70 17.89 3.88
N SER A 88 -20.36 17.17 2.80
CA SER A 88 -19.87 15.80 2.84
C SER A 88 -18.95 15.52 1.65
N ALA A 89 -17.81 14.90 1.91
CA ALA A 89 -16.84 14.45 0.92
C ALA A 89 -16.78 12.91 0.95
N PRO A 90 -16.73 12.23 -0.21
CA PRO A 90 -16.64 10.78 -0.24
C PRO A 90 -15.26 10.28 0.22
N ALA A 91 -15.23 9.22 1.02
CA ALA A 91 -14.03 8.68 1.64
C ALA A 91 -12.91 8.29 0.64
N TRP A 92 -13.27 7.85 -0.57
CA TRP A 92 -12.27 7.50 -1.60
C TRP A 92 -11.43 8.71 -2.04
N LEU A 93 -11.98 9.93 -2.02
CA LEU A 93 -11.21 11.14 -2.33
C LEU A 93 -10.17 11.44 -1.25
N GLN A 94 -10.53 11.21 0.01
CA GLN A 94 -9.60 11.33 1.13
C GLN A 94 -8.50 10.26 1.06
N GLY A 95 -8.84 9.03 0.65
CA GLY A 95 -7.85 7.98 0.39
C GLY A 95 -6.85 8.36 -0.71
N LEU A 96 -7.29 9.08 -1.75
CA LEU A 96 -6.38 9.58 -2.79
C LEU A 96 -5.40 10.65 -2.28
N CYS A 97 -5.67 11.32 -1.16
CA CYS A 97 -4.70 12.24 -0.54
C CYS A 97 -3.42 11.52 -0.07
N VAL A 98 -3.46 10.19 0.13
CA VAL A 98 -2.27 9.38 0.45
C VAL A 98 -1.23 9.43 -0.68
N LEU A 99 -1.63 9.66 -1.94
CA LEU A 99 -0.71 9.77 -3.08
C LEU A 99 0.31 10.92 -2.90
N ARG A 100 0.06 11.89 -2.02
CA ARG A 100 1.02 12.92 -1.62
C ARG A 100 2.32 12.34 -1.06
N VAL A 101 2.29 11.13 -0.48
CA VAL A 101 3.48 10.42 0.03
C VAL A 101 4.50 10.12 -1.07
N LEU A 102 4.10 10.16 -2.34
CA LEU A 102 4.99 9.96 -3.49
C LEU A 102 5.79 11.23 -3.84
N LYS A 103 5.39 12.41 -3.34
CA LYS A 103 6.06 13.69 -3.65
C LYS A 103 7.53 13.78 -3.18
N PRO A 104 7.92 13.24 -1.99
CA PRO A 104 9.31 13.14 -1.58
C PRO A 104 10.21 12.35 -2.52
N GLU A 105 9.65 11.47 -3.35
CA GLU A 105 10.43 10.66 -4.30
C GLU A 105 11.34 11.51 -5.18
N ARG A 106 10.89 12.71 -5.56
CA ARG A 106 11.67 13.63 -6.39
C ARG A 106 13.05 13.93 -5.80
N TYR A 107 13.19 13.90 -4.47
CA TYR A 107 14.44 14.21 -3.78
C TYR A 107 15.24 12.96 -3.42
N LEU A 108 14.56 11.83 -3.20
CA LEU A 108 15.18 10.58 -2.80
C LEU A 108 15.70 9.77 -4.00
N GLY A 109 15.00 9.80 -5.13
CA GLY A 109 15.33 8.97 -6.30
C GLY A 109 15.33 7.48 -6.00
N ALA A 110 14.57 7.05 -4.99
CA ALA A 110 14.56 5.68 -4.50
C ALA A 110 13.91 4.73 -5.52
N PHE A 111 12.78 5.13 -6.13
CA PHE A 111 12.14 4.38 -7.20
C PHE A 111 12.98 4.34 -8.47
N ALA A 112 13.66 5.41 -8.83
CA ALA A 112 14.56 5.38 -9.99
C ALA A 112 15.66 4.31 -9.82
N SER A 113 16.27 4.27 -8.63
CA SER A 113 17.29 3.28 -8.26
C SER A 113 16.71 1.87 -8.16
N MET A 114 15.51 1.73 -7.59
CA MET A 114 14.81 0.44 -7.50
C MET A 114 14.47 -0.10 -8.89
N ILE A 115 13.95 0.75 -9.79
CA ILE A 115 13.60 0.38 -11.16
C ILE A 115 14.84 0.00 -11.96
N SER A 116 15.97 0.68 -11.78
CA SER A 116 17.21 0.30 -12.48
C SER A 116 17.70 -1.08 -12.03
N ILE A 117 17.67 -1.39 -10.74
CA ILE A 117 17.99 -2.73 -10.22
C ILE A 117 17.00 -3.77 -10.74
N LEU A 118 15.71 -3.44 -10.79
CA LEU A 118 14.68 -4.32 -11.32
C LEU A 118 14.87 -4.60 -12.82
N ALA A 119 15.31 -3.60 -13.58
CA ALA A 119 15.62 -3.74 -15.00
C ALA A 119 16.87 -4.60 -15.22
N GLU A 120 17.89 -4.43 -14.37
CA GLU A 120 19.14 -5.20 -14.42
C GLU A 120 18.94 -6.68 -14.06
N HIS A 121 18.14 -6.96 -13.04
CA HIS A 121 17.87 -8.32 -12.55
C HIS A 121 16.50 -8.88 -12.96
N GLY A 122 15.84 -8.23 -13.92
CA GLY A 122 14.46 -8.53 -14.29
C GLY A 122 14.24 -9.94 -14.81
N ALA A 123 15.23 -10.55 -15.47
CA ALA A 123 15.14 -11.94 -15.93
C ALA A 123 15.05 -12.93 -14.76
N ILE A 124 15.87 -12.75 -13.73
CA ILE A 124 15.88 -13.60 -12.53
C ILE A 124 14.59 -13.38 -11.74
N LEU A 125 14.18 -12.13 -11.55
CA LEU A 125 12.95 -11.79 -10.83
C LEU A 125 11.70 -12.36 -11.52
N LYS A 126 11.63 -12.30 -12.86
CA LYS A 126 10.52 -12.91 -13.61
C LYS A 126 10.51 -14.43 -13.47
N ALA A 127 11.67 -15.08 -13.51
CA ALA A 127 11.77 -16.52 -13.34
C ALA A 127 11.35 -16.94 -11.93
N THR A 128 11.83 -16.27 -10.88
CA THR A 128 11.45 -16.56 -9.49
C THR A 128 9.98 -16.24 -9.25
N ALA A 129 9.46 -15.12 -9.74
CA ALA A 129 8.04 -14.79 -9.62
C ALA A 129 7.15 -15.84 -10.31
N LEU A 130 7.53 -16.32 -11.51
CA LEU A 130 6.80 -17.38 -12.20
C LEU A 130 6.84 -18.70 -11.42
N VAL A 131 8.01 -19.11 -10.92
CA VAL A 131 8.15 -20.34 -10.13
C VAL A 131 7.35 -20.24 -8.83
N SER A 132 7.46 -19.13 -8.10
CA SER A 132 6.69 -18.89 -6.88
C SER A 132 5.19 -18.88 -7.17
N PHE A 133 4.74 -18.28 -8.26
CA PHE A 133 3.34 -18.25 -8.66
C PHE A 133 2.81 -19.65 -9.02
N LEU A 134 3.58 -20.43 -9.78
CA LEU A 134 3.21 -21.81 -10.11
C LEU A 134 3.18 -22.72 -8.89
N LEU A 135 4.16 -22.60 -7.98
CA LEU A 135 4.19 -23.33 -6.72
C LEU A 135 3.01 -22.94 -5.83
N TRP A 136 2.69 -21.65 -5.76
CA TRP A 136 1.53 -21.15 -5.03
C TRP A 136 0.24 -21.77 -5.57
N LEU A 137 0.00 -21.70 -6.89
CA LEU A 137 -1.19 -22.30 -7.51
C LEU A 137 -1.27 -23.81 -7.33
N LEU A 138 -0.14 -24.52 -7.46
CA LEU A 138 -0.08 -25.96 -7.27
C LEU A 138 -0.44 -26.34 -5.84
N VAL A 139 0.16 -25.68 -4.85
CA VAL A 139 -0.09 -25.96 -3.44
C VAL A 139 -1.51 -25.56 -3.03
N SER A 140 -2.00 -24.40 -3.47
CA SER A 140 -3.40 -24.01 -3.26
C SER A 140 -4.37 -25.03 -3.84
N SER A 141 -4.10 -25.56 -5.04
CA SER A 141 -4.92 -26.61 -5.66
C SER A 141 -4.88 -27.92 -4.88
N MET A 142 -3.69 -28.35 -4.44
CA MET A 142 -3.54 -29.57 -3.63
C MET A 142 -4.27 -29.44 -2.29
N LEU A 143 -4.10 -28.30 -1.61
CA LEU A 143 -4.74 -28.02 -0.33
C LEU A 143 -6.26 -28.02 -0.47
N TYR A 144 -6.80 -27.42 -1.54
CA TYR A 144 -8.22 -27.45 -1.84
C TYR A 144 -8.73 -28.90 -1.99
N PHE A 145 -8.04 -29.75 -2.75
CA PHE A 145 -8.48 -31.15 -2.92
C PHE A 145 -8.39 -31.99 -1.66
N THR A 146 -7.43 -31.73 -0.77
CA THR A 146 -7.30 -32.44 0.50
C THR A 146 -8.30 -31.99 1.55
N GLU A 147 -8.63 -30.70 1.57
CA GLU A 147 -9.44 -30.10 2.64
C GLU A 147 -10.91 -29.86 2.27
N ARG A 148 -11.31 -29.99 1.00
CA ARG A 148 -12.72 -29.80 0.56
C ARG A 148 -13.76 -30.68 1.27
N ASN A 149 -13.33 -31.77 1.90
CA ASN A 149 -14.19 -32.71 2.62
C ASN A 149 -13.86 -32.73 4.13
N ASN A 150 -13.13 -31.73 4.65
CA ASN A 150 -12.83 -31.64 6.07
C ASN A 150 -14.14 -31.44 6.85
N PRO A 151 -14.42 -32.17 7.96
CA PRO A 151 -15.62 -31.98 8.78
C PRO A 151 -15.76 -30.59 9.43
N ASP A 152 -14.73 -29.76 9.40
CA ASP A 152 -14.76 -28.40 9.91
C ASP A 152 -15.48 -27.44 8.94
N GLU A 153 -16.60 -26.87 9.38
CA GLU A 153 -17.46 -25.98 8.58
C GLU A 153 -16.78 -24.63 8.30
N GLU A 154 -16.03 -24.08 9.25
CA GLU A 154 -15.35 -22.78 9.10
C GLU A 154 -14.27 -22.85 8.01
N LEU A 155 -13.55 -23.98 7.93
CA LEU A 155 -12.54 -24.20 6.90
C LEU A 155 -13.15 -24.35 5.50
N GLN A 156 -14.32 -24.99 5.40
CA GLN A 156 -15.01 -25.15 4.12
C GLN A 156 -15.53 -23.81 3.58
N ASP A 157 -16.06 -22.96 4.45
CA ASP A 157 -16.55 -21.64 4.08
C ASP A 157 -15.40 -20.74 3.63
N TRP A 158 -14.25 -20.76 4.31
CA TRP A 158 -13.06 -20.04 3.89
C TRP A 158 -12.48 -20.52 2.54
N LEU A 159 -12.46 -21.84 2.30
CA LEU A 159 -12.02 -22.38 1.00
C LEU A 159 -12.94 -21.97 -0.16
N ARG A 160 -14.20 -21.64 0.14
CA ARG A 160 -15.19 -21.20 -0.83
C ARG A 160 -15.16 -19.69 -1.03
N ASP A 161 -14.90 -18.94 0.04
CA ASP A 161 -14.81 -17.48 0.05
C ASP A 161 -13.38 -17.03 0.33
N LEU A 162 -12.58 -16.93 -0.74
CA LEU A 162 -11.20 -16.40 -0.67
C LEU A 162 -11.13 -14.91 -0.27
N SER A 163 -12.25 -14.26 0.01
CA SER A 163 -12.29 -12.84 0.36
C SER A 163 -12.19 -12.55 1.86
N ASP A 164 -12.32 -13.56 2.72
CA ASP A 164 -12.17 -13.39 4.17
C ASP A 164 -10.69 -13.22 4.55
N GLU A 165 -10.37 -12.04 5.09
CA GLU A 165 -9.02 -11.61 5.48
C GLU A 165 -8.52 -12.29 6.77
N GLU A 166 -9.39 -13.00 7.48
CA GLU A 166 -9.01 -13.76 8.67
C GLU A 166 -8.46 -15.12 8.26
N TRP A 167 -7.21 -15.39 8.65
CA TRP A 167 -6.60 -16.69 8.45
C TRP A 167 -7.29 -17.72 9.35
N PRO A 168 -7.88 -18.80 8.80
CA PRO A 168 -8.41 -19.86 9.62
C PRO A 168 -7.29 -20.43 10.49
N TRP A 169 -7.60 -20.68 11.76
CA TRP A 169 -6.72 -21.48 12.59
C TRP A 169 -6.51 -22.82 11.87
N CYS A 170 -5.25 -23.15 11.61
CA CYS A 170 -4.84 -24.21 10.68
C CYS A 170 -5.12 -25.63 11.21
N ASP A 171 -6.38 -25.96 11.50
CA ASP A 171 -6.87 -27.28 11.86
C ASP A 171 -7.09 -28.15 10.61
N TYR A 172 -6.08 -28.14 9.74
CA TYR A 172 -6.03 -29.00 8.58
C TYR A 172 -6.00 -30.47 8.97
N THR A 173 -6.49 -31.31 8.07
CA THR A 173 -6.23 -32.75 8.13
C THR A 173 -4.71 -33.02 8.14
N TRP A 174 -4.33 -34.24 8.52
CA TRP A 174 -2.91 -34.63 8.49
C TRP A 174 -2.28 -34.48 7.09
N GLN A 175 -3.08 -34.59 6.03
CA GLN A 175 -2.66 -34.40 4.64
C GLN A 175 -2.38 -32.93 4.33
N GLY A 176 -3.30 -32.03 4.72
CA GLY A 176 -3.10 -30.58 4.60
C GLY A 176 -1.90 -30.10 5.41
N LYS A 177 -1.68 -30.64 6.62
CA LYS A 177 -0.48 -30.36 7.43
C LYS A 177 0.82 -30.77 6.74
N ALA A 178 0.84 -31.91 6.06
CA ALA A 178 2.00 -32.36 5.30
C ALA A 178 2.28 -31.45 4.09
N ILE A 179 1.24 -31.02 3.37
CA ILE A 179 1.35 -30.10 2.22
C ILE A 179 1.84 -28.72 2.68
N GLY A 180 1.29 -28.18 3.77
CA GLY A 180 1.72 -26.90 4.34
C GLY A 180 3.18 -26.93 4.81
N THR A 181 3.61 -28.04 5.41
CA THR A 181 5.02 -28.24 5.80
C THR A 181 5.94 -28.27 4.57
N PHE A 182 5.51 -28.95 3.50
CA PHE A 182 6.26 -28.99 2.24
C PHE A 182 6.37 -27.60 1.59
N LEU A 183 5.30 -26.81 1.58
CA LEU A 183 5.32 -25.43 1.09
C LEU A 183 6.30 -24.57 1.88
N ASN A 184 6.25 -24.63 3.22
CA ASN A 184 7.16 -23.86 4.07
C ASN A 184 8.63 -24.21 3.79
N PHE A 185 8.93 -25.50 3.60
CA PHE A 185 10.28 -25.93 3.23
C PHE A 185 10.72 -25.38 1.87
N MET A 186 9.85 -25.46 0.86
CA MET A 186 10.13 -24.98 -0.50
C MET A 186 10.21 -23.44 -0.59
N SER A 187 9.50 -22.72 0.27
CA SER A 187 9.53 -21.25 0.33
C SER A 187 10.80 -20.72 0.99
N ILE A 188 11.34 -21.44 1.99
CA ILE A 188 12.53 -21.01 2.75
C ILE A 188 13.83 -21.45 2.05
N GLY A 189 13.83 -22.62 1.38
CA GLY A 189 15.02 -23.24 0.77
C GLY A 189 15.81 -22.41 -0.25
N PRO A 190 15.19 -21.60 -1.14
CA PRO A 190 15.93 -20.88 -2.18
C PRO A 190 16.86 -19.76 -1.66
N LEU A 191 16.64 -19.24 -0.45
CA LEU A 191 17.45 -18.15 0.11
C LEU A 191 18.74 -18.60 0.79
N GLY A 192 18.82 -19.85 1.28
CA GLY A 192 19.99 -20.33 2.01
C GLY A 192 21.23 -20.56 1.14
N ASN A 193 21.05 -21.01 -0.11
CA ASN A 193 22.15 -21.44 -0.98
C ASN A 193 22.81 -20.29 -1.79
N LEU A 194 22.31 -19.06 -1.70
CA LEU A 194 22.90 -17.90 -2.40
C LEU A 194 24.01 -17.21 -1.62
N HIS A 195 24.11 -17.45 -0.31
CA HIS A 195 25.19 -16.90 0.52
C HIS A 195 26.52 -17.66 0.40
N GLU A 196 26.51 -18.89 -0.12
CA GLU A 196 27.70 -19.77 -0.12
C GLU A 196 28.56 -19.66 -1.38
N LYS A 197 28.11 -18.93 -2.42
CA LYS A 197 28.84 -18.79 -3.70
C LYS A 197 29.54 -17.44 -3.92
N LYS A 198 29.71 -16.63 -2.86
CA LYS A 198 30.45 -15.35 -2.91
C LYS A 198 31.67 -15.30 -1.97
N SER A 199 32.28 -16.45 -1.66
CA SER A 199 33.62 -16.51 -1.07
C SER A 199 34.65 -16.98 -2.09
#